data_AF-X0T8N4-F1
#
_entry.id   AF-X0T8N4-F1
#
_cell.length_a   1.000
_cell.length_b   1.000
_cell.length_c   1.000
_cell.angle_alpha   90.00
_cell.angle_beta   90.00
_cell.angle_gamma   90.00
#
_symmetry.space_group_name_H-M   'P 1'
#
loop_
_entity.id
_entity.type
_entity.pdbx_description
1 polymer ?
#
loop_
_entity_poly.entity_id
_entity_poly.type
_entity_poly.pdbx_seq_one_letter_code
_entity_poly.pdbx_strand_id
1 'polypeptide(L)'
;DIVLSPACTAHGVLTEGRAPAPNRLVQFWSTEDVIRYHGTVETDPEGKWRRENLKPGRYLVVYCGARKSVEVRPGPPADAGMLETNNIWNPAGR
;
A
#
# COMPACT_ATOMS: atom_id res chain seq x y z
N ASP A 1 -2.59 -7.78 27.86
CA ASP A 1 -2.64 -6.54 27.07
C ASP A 1 -2.75 -6.92 25.60
N ILE A 2 -3.72 -6.37 24.87
CA ILE A 2 -3.89 -6.63 23.42
C ILE A 2 -3.61 -5.32 22.71
N VAL A 3 -2.43 -5.22 22.09
CA VAL A 3 -2.03 -4.04 21.31
C VAL A 3 -2.40 -4.25 19.85
N LEU A 4 -3.37 -3.49 19.35
CA LEU A 4 -3.67 -3.42 17.92
C LEU A 4 -2.68 -2.46 17.25
N SER A 5 -1.89 -2.96 16.30
CA SER A 5 -1.01 -2.12 15.49
C SER A 5 -1.77 -1.51 14.31
N PRO A 6 -1.47 -0.27 13.89
CA PRO A 6 -2.05 0.28 12.67
C PRO A 6 -1.72 -0.61 11.48
N ALA A 7 -2.74 -0.96 10.70
CA ALA A 7 -2.65 -1.72 9.47
C ALA A 7 -2.77 -0.78 8.27
N CYS A 8 -1.84 -0.90 7.33
CA CYS A 8 -1.78 -0.14 6.09
C CYS A 8 -1.97 -1.06 4.90
N THR A 9 -2.44 -0.47 3.80
CA THR A 9 -2.52 -1.13 2.51
C THR A 9 -1.43 -0.59 1.60
N ALA A 10 -0.58 -1.48 1.08
CA ALA A 10 0.31 -1.21 -0.03
C ALA A 10 -0.30 -1.76 -1.32
N HIS A 11 -0.17 -1.04 -2.43
CA HIS A 11 -0.59 -1.52 -3.75
C HIS A 11 0.35 -0.97 -4.80
N GLY A 12 0.38 -1.62 -5.95
CA GLY A 12 1.21 -1.17 -7.06
C GLY A 12 0.95 -1.97 -8.33
N VAL A 13 1.73 -1.62 -9.35
CA VAL A 13 1.75 -2.33 -10.63
C VAL A 13 3.17 -2.79 -10.88
N LEU A 14 3.33 -4.07 -11.19
CA LEU A 14 4.59 -4.65 -11.63
C LEU A 14 4.64 -4.67 -13.15
N THR A 15 5.74 -4.14 -13.69
CA THR A 15 6.00 -4.12 -15.13
C THR A 15 7.37 -4.73 -15.45
N GLU A 16 7.44 -5.54 -16.49
CA GLU A 16 8.69 -6.08 -17.05
C GLU A 16 9.00 -5.36 -18.37
N GLY A 17 10.08 -4.57 -18.39
CA GLY A 17 10.44 -3.69 -19.51
C GLY A 17 9.49 -2.50 -19.63
N ARG A 18 8.29 -2.74 -20.18
CA ARG A 18 7.15 -1.81 -20.25
C ARG A 18 5.79 -2.52 -20.28
N ALA A 19 5.77 -3.86 -20.22
CA ALA A 19 4.54 -4.65 -20.22
C ALA A 19 4.12 -4.98 -18.77
N PRO A 20 2.81 -5.09 -18.48
CA PRO A 20 2.36 -5.62 -17.20
C PRO A 20 2.90 -7.03 -17.00
N ALA A 21 3.29 -7.35 -15.77
CA ALA A 21 3.87 -8.63 -15.42
C ALA A 21 2.88 -9.44 -14.57
N PRO A 22 1.98 -10.23 -15.20
CA PRO A 22 1.01 -11.05 -14.49
C PRO A 22 1.62 -12.32 -13.90
N ASN A 23 0.94 -12.92 -12.93
CA ASN A 23 1.33 -14.18 -12.28
C ASN A 23 2.75 -14.12 -11.69
N ARG A 24 3.14 -12.96 -11.16
CA ARG A 24 4.44 -12.76 -10.51
C ARG A 24 4.27 -12.69 -9.01
N LEU A 25 5.18 -13.37 -8.32
CA LEU A 25 5.25 -13.36 -6.87
C LEU A 25 6.00 -12.12 -6.37
N VAL A 26 5.31 -11.33 -5.55
CA VAL A 26 5.84 -10.14 -4.87
C VAL A 26 5.92 -10.46 -3.38
N GLN A 27 7.14 -10.54 -2.86
CA GLN A 27 7.43 -10.86 -1.46
C GLN A 27 7.70 -9.59 -0.66
N PHE A 28 7.25 -9.55 0.58
CA PHE A 28 7.39 -8.39 1.46
C PHE A 28 8.21 -8.74 2.70
N TRP A 29 9.27 -7.98 2.95
CA TRP A 29 10.15 -8.15 4.09
C TRP A 29 10.26 -6.82 4.85
N SER A 30 9.84 -6.76 6.12
CA SER A 30 10.06 -5.55 6.94
C SER A 30 11.53 -5.41 7.27
N THR A 31 12.05 -4.17 7.33
CA THR A 31 13.46 -3.87 7.63
C THR A 31 13.64 -2.85 8.75
N GLU A 32 12.60 -2.54 9.54
CA GLU A 32 12.69 -1.51 10.59
C GLU A 32 13.48 -1.97 11.83
N ASP A 33 13.19 -3.16 12.34
CA ASP A 33 13.87 -3.71 13.53
C ASP A 33 14.63 -4.98 13.18
N VAL A 34 13.91 -5.99 12.73
CA VAL A 34 14.45 -7.27 12.28
C VAL A 34 13.90 -7.56 10.90
N ILE A 35 14.73 -8.15 10.03
CA ILE A 35 14.25 -8.64 8.74
C ILE A 35 13.19 -9.70 8.99
N ARG A 36 11.93 -9.37 8.71
CA ARG A 36 10.78 -10.24 8.92
C ARG A 36 10.01 -10.41 7.63
N TYR A 37 9.70 -11.65 7.26
CA TYR A 37 8.84 -11.96 6.12
C TYR A 37 7.35 -11.71 6.47
N HIS A 38 6.64 -10.98 5.61
CA HIS A 38 5.23 -10.61 5.78
C HIS A 38 4.28 -11.28 4.77
N GLY A 39 4.80 -12.15 3.90
CA GLY A 39 4.01 -12.90 2.93
C GLY A 39 4.36 -12.57 1.48
N THR A 40 3.63 -13.24 0.59
CA THR A 40 3.71 -13.10 -0.85
C THR A 40 2.33 -12.73 -1.40
N VAL A 41 2.30 -11.88 -2.43
CA VAL A 41 1.12 -11.60 -3.25
C VAL A 41 1.46 -11.93 -4.70
N GLU A 42 0.52 -12.53 -5.41
CA GLU A 42 0.63 -12.74 -6.86
C GLU A 42 0.02 -11.56 -7.61
N THR A 43 0.64 -11.14 -8.71
CA THR A 43 0.12 -10.08 -9.56
C THR A 43 -1.01 -10.56 -10.47
N ASP A 44 -2.06 -9.75 -10.59
CA ASP A 44 -3.19 -9.97 -11.50
C ASP A 44 -2.79 -9.87 -12.99
N PRO A 45 -3.69 -10.19 -13.95
CA PRO A 45 -3.42 -10.06 -15.40
C PRO A 45 -2.89 -8.70 -15.87
N GLU A 46 -3.21 -7.64 -15.12
CA GLU A 46 -2.74 -6.27 -15.38
C GLU A 46 -1.43 -5.93 -14.64
N GLY A 47 -0.77 -6.90 -14.00
CA GLY A 47 0.42 -6.70 -13.17
C GLY A 47 0.14 -6.04 -11.82
N LYS A 48 -1.14 -5.82 -11.47
CA LYS A 48 -1.56 -5.17 -10.23
C LYS A 48 -1.37 -6.10 -9.04
N TRP A 49 -1.05 -5.53 -7.89
CA TRP A 49 -0.99 -6.26 -6.62
C TRP A 49 -1.47 -5.36 -5.47
N ARG A 50 -2.00 -5.98 -4.42
CA ARG A 50 -2.46 -5.32 -3.20
C ARG A 50 -2.09 -6.15 -1.98
N ARG A 51 -1.50 -5.52 -0.97
CA ARG A 51 -1.16 -6.13 0.31
C ARG A 51 -1.73 -5.30 1.46
N GLU A 52 -2.55 -5.95 2.27
CA GLU A 52 -3.16 -5.37 3.47
C GLU A 52 -2.43 -5.82 4.74
N ASN A 53 -2.77 -5.20 5.87
CA ASN A 53 -2.26 -5.53 7.20
C ASN A 53 -0.73 -5.40 7.34
N LEU A 54 -0.14 -4.44 6.62
CA LEU A 54 1.25 -4.04 6.83
C LEU A 54 1.31 -3.00 7.94
N LYS A 55 2.27 -3.11 8.86
CA LYS A 55 2.56 -1.97 9.74
C LYS A 55 3.17 -0.84 8.92
N PRO A 56 2.92 0.44 9.24
CA PRO A 56 3.73 1.53 8.73
C PRO A 56 5.21 1.22 8.96
N GLY A 57 6.06 1.48 7.98
CA GLY A 57 7.46 1.09 8.07
C GLY A 57 8.19 0.92 6.75
N ARG A 58 9.48 0.60 6.83
CA ARG A 58 10.29 0.27 5.65
C ARG A 58 10.19 -1.23 5.34
N TYR A 59 9.96 -1.52 4.07
CA TYR A 59 9.89 -2.87 3.54
C TYR A 59 10.82 -3.03 2.34
N LEU A 60 11.51 -4.17 2.30
CA LEU A 60 12.15 -4.69 1.11
C LEU A 60 11.13 -5.55 0.36
N VAL A 61 10.75 -5.09 -0.83
CA VAL A 61 9.87 -5.79 -1.75
C VAL A 61 10.74 -6.55 -2.75
N VAL A 62 10.54 -7.86 -2.88
CA VAL A 62 11.33 -8.75 -3.75
C VAL A 62 10.43 -9.38 -4.80
N TYR A 63 10.82 -9.27 -6.08
CA TYR A 63 10.06 -9.75 -7.22
C TYR A 63 10.99 -10.04 -8.41
N CYS A 64 10.78 -11.12 -9.16
CA CYS A 64 11.57 -11.48 -10.36
C CYS A 64 13.11 -11.34 -10.19
N GLY A 65 13.68 -11.71 -9.04
CA GLY A 65 15.12 -11.55 -8.74
C GLY A 65 15.57 -10.10 -8.45
N ALA A 66 14.69 -9.12 -8.59
CA ALA A 66 14.91 -7.74 -8.17
C ALA A 66 14.44 -7.52 -6.72
N ARG A 67 15.01 -6.47 -6.09
CA ARG A 67 14.60 -6.01 -4.77
C ARG A 67 14.48 -4.49 -4.76
N LYS A 68 13.44 -3.97 -4.10
CA LYS A 68 13.19 -2.53 -3.99
C LYS A 68 12.81 -2.18 -2.55
N SER A 69 13.44 -1.15 -1.99
CA SER A 69 13.04 -0.59 -0.70
C SER A 69 11.83 0.33 -0.91
N VAL A 70 10.79 0.13 -0.12
CA VAL A 70 9.54 0.90 -0.15
C VAL A 70 9.16 1.28 1.28
N GLU A 71 8.80 2.53 1.49
CA GLU A 71 8.23 3.00 2.75
C GLU A 71 6.71 2.88 2.68
N VAL A 72 6.15 2.00 3.51
CA VAL A 72 4.71 1.89 3.72
C VAL A 72 4.33 2.94 4.75
N ARG A 73 3.50 3.91 4.34
CA ARG A 73 3.02 4.97 5.22
C ARG A 73 1.64 4.61 5.75
N PRO A 74 1.25 5.12 6.93
CA PRO A 74 -0.14 5.13 7.33
C PRO A 74 -0.95 5.77 6.21
N GLY A 75 -2.00 5.10 5.76
CA GLY A 75 -3.03 5.80 5.00
C GLY A 75 -3.59 6.94 5.88
N PRO A 76 -4.17 8.00 5.30
CA PRO A 76 -5.01 8.89 6.08
C PRO A 76 -6.01 7.99 6.84
N PRO A 77 -6.25 8.24 8.15
CA PRO A 77 -7.20 7.42 8.88
C PRO A 77 -8.50 7.39 8.08
N ALA A 78 -9.09 6.20 7.89
CA ALA A 78 -10.37 6.05 7.21
C ALA A 78 -11.48 6.91 7.86
N ASP A 79 -11.22 7.43 9.06
CA ASP A 79 -12.06 8.34 9.85
C ASP A 79 -11.71 9.84 9.71
N ALA A 80 -10.85 10.25 8.78
CA ALA A 80 -10.75 11.67 8.36
C ALA A 80 -11.86 12.04 7.35
N GLY A 81 -12.94 11.25 7.35
CA GLY A 81 -14.18 11.47 6.63
C GLY A 81 -15.35 11.71 7.60
N MET A 82 -15.24 12.65 8.54
CA MET A 82 -16.44 13.33 9.05
C MET A 82 -16.13 14.73 9.58
N LEU A 83 -16.05 15.69 8.65
CA LEU A 83 -16.84 16.92 8.64
C LEU A 83 -16.84 17.41 7.19
N GLU A 84 -17.81 16.96 6.40
CA GLU A 84 -18.36 17.81 5.35
C GLU A 84 -18.81 19.12 6.02
N THR A 85 -17.96 20.13 5.99
CA THR A 85 -18.35 21.49 6.34
C THR A 85 -18.61 22.25 5.06
N ASN A 86 -19.89 22.25 4.70
CA ASN A 86 -20.56 23.32 3.97
C ASN A 86 -20.11 23.58 2.53
N ASN A 87 -20.60 22.72 1.64
CA ASN A 87 -21.14 23.20 0.37
C ASN A 87 -22.58 23.71 0.56
N ILE A 88 -22.75 24.82 1.30
CA ILE A 88 -23.97 25.65 1.28
C ILE A 88 -23.55 27.12 1.43
N TRP A 89 -23.30 27.81 0.29
CA TRP A 89 -24.11 28.93 -0.20
C TRP A 89 -23.47 29.57 -1.45
N ASN A 90 -24.15 29.47 -2.59
CA ASN A 90 -24.02 30.38 -3.73
C ASN A 90 -25.33 31.14 -3.86
N PRO A 91 -25.30 32.48 -3.86
CA PRO A 91 -26.34 33.31 -4.43
C PRO A 91 -25.75 34.07 -5.60
N ALA A 92 -26.38 33.88 -6.75
CA ALA A 92 -26.33 34.91 -7.77
C ALA A 92 -26.65 36.29 -7.15
N GLY A 93 -25.89 37.31 -7.57
CA GLY A 93 -26.39 38.69 -7.62
C GLY A 93 -25.55 39.76 -6.93
N ARG A 94 -24.56 40.32 -7.65
CA ARG A 94 -24.53 41.76 -7.96
C ARG A 94 -23.64 42.06 -9.15
#